data_AF-A0A2R6GMM1-F1
#
_entry.id   AF-A0A2R6GMM1-F1
#
_cell.length_a   1.000
_cell.length_b   1.000
_cell.length_c   1.000
_cell.angle_alpha   90.00
_cell.angle_beta   90.00
_cell.angle_gamma   90.00
#
_symmetry.space_group_name_H-M   'P 1'
#
loop_
_entity.id
_entity.type
_entity.pdbx_description
1 polymer ?
#
loop_
_entity_poly.entity_id
_entity_poly.type
_entity_poly.pdbx_seq_one_letter_code
_entity_poly.pdbx_strand_id
1 'polypeptide(L)'
;MEFVTPPSLSPGDRVAVVAPSSGGAHDAPHVFELGLERLRTVFDLEPVVYPTARQSNEFLADSPRARAVDVHAAFRDPEVGGVVATIGGHDQLRVLRHLDADVLRSNPTRFFGMSDNTNLGLFLWRAGVVSYNGAQLMNELAVPGELPAYTERYCRRAFFEDSLGELAASDEWTDEPSTWWTNPAEMGTPPAYEPNPGPRWAGGDATVAGRLWGGNQAVVGWQLAADRYLPPADALDGAVLCLETAETLPEPEEVAATLTCLGERGLLSRFGAVLFGRPPTRSFLEEPPREEREVYRERLHATVVETVGRYLPEAPVVLGLDWGHTTPTAPLPLGARVEVDPATETVRFP
;
A
#
# COMPACT_ATOMS: atom_id res chain seq x y z
N MET A 1 -11.52 12.68 15.10
CA MET A 1 -10.21 13.13 14.59
C MET A 1 -10.44 13.88 13.28
N GLU A 2 -9.85 15.05 13.10
CA GLU A 2 -9.90 15.79 11.83
C GLU A 2 -8.75 15.32 10.91
N PHE A 3 -9.07 14.99 9.67
CA PHE A 3 -8.08 14.57 8.69
C PHE A 3 -7.72 15.72 7.75
N VAL A 4 -6.45 15.80 7.38
CA VAL A 4 -5.95 16.66 6.31
C VAL A 4 -5.56 15.78 5.13
N THR A 5 -6.10 16.09 3.96
CA THR A 5 -5.57 15.57 2.70
C THR A 5 -4.46 16.52 2.26
N PRO A 6 -3.21 16.07 2.12
CA PRO A 6 -2.15 16.94 1.62
C PRO A 6 -2.48 17.48 0.22
N PRO A 7 -2.03 18.70 -0.13
CA PRO A 7 -2.24 19.28 -1.46
C PRO A 7 -1.81 18.32 -2.58
N SER A 8 -2.51 18.36 -3.72
CA SER A 8 -2.05 17.66 -4.92
C SER A 8 -0.77 18.28 -5.46
N LEU A 9 0.00 17.46 -6.17
CA LEU A 9 1.16 17.89 -6.94
C LEU A 9 0.71 18.61 -8.21
N SER A 10 1.63 19.34 -8.81
CA SER A 10 1.57 19.86 -10.17
C SER A 10 2.76 19.34 -10.99
N PRO A 11 2.65 19.28 -12.33
CA PRO A 11 3.81 19.05 -13.18
C PRO A 11 4.93 20.05 -12.88
N GLY A 12 6.15 19.55 -12.73
CA GLY A 12 7.35 20.26 -12.29
C GLY A 12 7.62 20.22 -10.78
N ASP A 13 6.67 19.75 -9.96
CA ASP A 13 6.84 19.68 -8.51
C ASP A 13 7.95 18.70 -8.12
N ARG A 14 8.62 19.01 -7.01
CA ARG A 14 9.65 18.13 -6.45
C ARG A 14 9.02 17.05 -5.58
N VAL A 15 9.52 15.83 -5.75
CA VAL A 15 9.19 14.70 -4.88
C VAL A 15 10.44 14.16 -4.19
N ALA A 16 10.42 14.12 -2.86
CA ALA A 16 11.51 13.52 -2.10
C ALA A 16 11.48 12.00 -2.25
N VAL A 17 12.62 11.40 -2.57
CA VAL A 17 12.81 9.96 -2.62
C VAL A 17 13.61 9.53 -1.41
N VAL A 18 13.01 8.70 -0.55
CA VAL A 18 13.55 8.29 0.76
C VAL A 18 13.49 6.77 0.95
N ALA A 19 14.37 6.19 1.77
CA ALA A 19 14.32 4.76 2.13
C ALA A 19 13.93 4.56 3.60
N PRO A 20 12.64 4.65 3.94
CA PRO A 20 12.18 4.53 5.33
C PRO A 20 12.09 3.06 5.79
N SER A 21 12.26 2.08 4.89
CA SER A 21 12.29 0.65 5.19
C SER A 21 13.63 0.03 4.74
N SER A 22 13.66 -0.84 3.72
CA SER A 22 14.87 -1.50 3.24
C SER A 22 15.70 -0.67 2.26
N GLY A 23 16.97 -1.06 2.09
CA GLY A 23 17.95 -0.47 1.19
C GLY A 23 18.00 -1.15 -0.17
N GLY A 24 16.92 -1.78 -0.65
CA GLY A 24 16.92 -2.52 -1.93
C GLY A 24 17.37 -1.68 -3.14
N ALA A 25 17.19 -0.36 -3.10
CA ALA A 25 17.68 0.57 -4.12
C ALA A 25 19.21 0.59 -4.25
N HIS A 26 19.94 0.24 -3.18
CA HIS A 26 21.39 0.08 -3.20
C HIS A 26 21.81 -1.14 -4.04
N ASP A 27 21.07 -2.24 -3.89
CA ASP A 27 21.39 -3.53 -4.52
C ASP A 27 20.92 -3.58 -5.99
N ALA A 28 19.88 -2.79 -6.33
CA ALA A 28 19.32 -2.69 -7.67
C ALA A 28 19.30 -1.22 -8.17
N PRO A 29 20.47 -0.60 -8.39
CA PRO A 29 20.56 0.81 -8.78
C PRO A 29 19.91 1.08 -10.14
N HIS A 30 19.94 0.13 -11.07
CA HIS A 30 19.28 0.23 -12.38
C HIS A 30 17.76 0.36 -12.25
N VAL A 31 17.15 -0.36 -11.31
CA VAL A 31 15.73 -0.26 -10.98
C VAL A 31 15.40 1.10 -10.37
N PHE A 32 16.25 1.53 -9.44
CA PHE A 32 16.12 2.84 -8.82
C PHE A 32 16.14 3.97 -9.87
N GLU A 33 17.10 3.95 -10.80
CA GLU A 33 17.18 4.95 -11.88
C GLU A 33 15.95 4.93 -12.79
N LEU A 34 15.41 3.76 -13.14
CA LEU A 34 14.19 3.65 -13.93
C LEU A 34 12.98 4.30 -13.22
N GLY A 35 12.87 4.11 -11.91
CA GLY A 35 11.83 4.77 -11.12
C GLY A 35 11.95 6.29 -11.14
N LEU A 36 13.17 6.81 -10.97
CA LEU A 36 13.44 8.26 -11.08
C LEU A 36 13.14 8.78 -12.49
N GLU A 37 13.51 8.02 -13.52
CA GLU A 37 13.21 8.36 -14.91
C GLU A 37 11.70 8.47 -15.12
N ARG A 38 10.91 7.49 -14.67
CA ARG A 38 9.45 7.50 -14.85
C ARG A 38 8.76 8.63 -14.09
N LEU A 39 9.22 8.97 -12.89
CA LEU A 39 8.76 10.19 -12.21
C LEU A 39 8.94 11.43 -13.10
N ARG A 40 10.09 11.57 -13.77
CA ARG A 40 10.35 12.69 -14.68
C ARG A 40 9.58 12.61 -15.99
N THR A 41 9.58 11.46 -16.66
CA THR A 41 9.15 11.35 -18.06
C THR A 41 7.68 11.01 -18.22
N VAL A 42 7.09 10.26 -17.28
CA VAL A 42 5.66 9.86 -17.32
C VAL A 42 4.80 10.84 -16.56
N PHE A 43 5.29 11.32 -15.41
CA PHE A 43 4.51 12.16 -14.49
C PHE A 43 4.95 13.63 -14.48
N ASP A 44 6.09 13.99 -15.08
CA ASP A 44 6.64 15.36 -15.03
C ASP A 44 6.86 15.82 -13.58
N LEU A 45 7.51 14.99 -12.76
CA LEU A 45 7.90 15.30 -11.38
C LEU A 45 9.43 15.32 -11.28
N GLU A 46 9.98 16.21 -10.45
CA GLU A 46 11.43 16.28 -10.21
C GLU A 46 11.81 15.48 -8.95
N PRO A 47 12.38 14.28 -9.07
CA PRO A 47 12.75 13.50 -7.90
C PRO A 47 14.03 14.03 -7.24
N VAL A 48 13.92 14.36 -5.96
CA VAL A 48 15.03 14.78 -5.10
C VAL A 48 15.46 13.59 -4.25
N VAL A 49 16.67 13.07 -4.50
CA VAL A 49 17.19 11.89 -3.80
C VAL A 49 17.74 12.29 -2.41
N TYR A 50 17.12 11.77 -1.35
CA TYR A 50 17.55 12.03 0.03
C TYR A 50 18.64 11.05 0.50
N PRO A 51 19.38 11.37 1.58
CA PRO A 51 20.56 10.60 2.03
C PRO A 51 20.35 9.09 2.19
N THR A 52 19.18 8.66 2.68
CA THR A 52 18.84 7.25 2.92
C THR A 52 18.55 6.47 1.65
N ALA A 53 18.11 7.12 0.58
CA ALA A 53 17.55 6.48 -0.61
C ALA A 53 18.52 5.54 -1.34
N ARG A 54 19.84 5.72 -1.16
CA ARG A 54 20.89 4.88 -1.77
C ARG A 54 21.72 4.09 -0.74
N GLN A 55 21.31 4.09 0.53
CA GLN A 55 22.04 3.38 1.57
C GLN A 55 21.76 1.89 1.53
N SER A 56 22.75 1.09 1.94
CA SER A 56 22.63 -0.36 2.01
C SER A 56 21.66 -0.81 3.11
N ASN A 57 21.19 -2.05 3.01
CA ASN A 57 20.41 -2.70 4.05
C ASN A 57 21.12 -2.71 5.41
N GLU A 58 22.43 -2.96 5.44
CA GLU A 58 23.24 -2.93 6.68
C GLU A 58 23.19 -1.55 7.35
N PHE A 59 23.46 -0.48 6.59
CA PHE A 59 23.43 0.87 7.13
C PHE A 59 22.05 1.24 7.69
N LEU A 60 20.98 0.95 6.94
CA LEU A 60 19.62 1.30 7.33
C LEU A 60 19.15 0.50 8.55
N ALA A 61 19.50 -0.79 8.63
CA ALA A 61 19.21 -1.64 9.78
C ALA A 61 19.85 -1.09 11.08
N ASP A 62 21.06 -0.54 10.99
CA ASP A 62 21.76 0.08 12.12
C ASP A 62 21.33 1.52 12.40
N SER A 63 20.65 2.17 11.45
CA SER A 63 20.33 3.60 11.49
C SER A 63 18.83 3.93 11.38
N PRO A 64 17.94 3.39 12.25
CA PRO A 64 16.52 3.74 12.22
C PRO A 64 16.25 5.24 12.46
N ARG A 65 17.13 5.93 13.18
CA ARG A 65 17.04 7.39 13.36
C ARG A 65 17.34 8.16 12.07
N ALA A 66 18.28 7.69 11.24
CA ALA A 66 18.59 8.36 9.97
C ALA A 66 17.38 8.31 9.02
N ARG A 67 16.68 7.18 8.99
CA ARG A 67 15.40 7.01 8.26
C ARG A 67 14.34 8.02 8.69
N ALA A 68 14.16 8.20 10.00
CA ALA A 68 13.23 9.20 10.52
C ALA A 68 13.65 10.65 10.21
N VAL A 69 14.97 10.95 10.24
CA VAL A 69 15.51 12.27 9.89
C VAL A 69 15.16 12.64 8.45
N ASP A 70 15.31 11.71 7.50
CA ASP A 70 14.97 11.97 6.11
C ASP A 70 13.46 12.18 5.90
N VAL A 71 12.61 11.38 6.57
CA VAL A 71 11.16 11.59 6.55
C VAL A 71 10.80 12.98 7.11
N HIS A 72 11.39 13.39 8.24
CA HIS A 72 11.16 14.72 8.81
C HIS A 72 11.67 15.85 7.92
N ALA A 73 12.84 15.67 7.30
CA ALA A 73 13.42 16.67 6.40
C ALA A 73 12.52 16.85 5.16
N ALA A 74 12.05 15.75 4.57
CA ALA A 74 11.15 15.77 3.43
C ALA A 74 9.81 16.46 3.72
N PHE A 75 9.20 16.18 4.88
CA PHE A 75 7.95 16.84 5.28
C PHE A 75 8.15 18.32 5.60
N ARG A 76 9.31 18.73 6.15
CA ARG A 76 9.56 20.14 6.50
C ARG A 76 9.97 21.02 5.31
N ASP A 77 10.39 20.42 4.20
CA ASP A 77 10.87 21.16 3.05
C ASP A 77 9.67 21.72 2.26
N PRO A 78 9.44 23.05 2.26
CA PRO A 78 8.29 23.64 1.55
C PRO A 78 8.40 23.50 0.04
N GLU A 79 9.56 23.14 -0.50
CA GLU A 79 9.76 22.90 -1.93
C GLU A 79 9.40 21.45 -2.33
N VAL A 80 9.14 20.57 -1.37
CA VAL A 80 8.76 19.17 -1.60
C VAL A 80 7.24 19.01 -1.52
N GLY A 81 6.61 18.70 -2.65
CA GLY A 81 5.15 18.45 -2.71
C GLY A 81 4.76 17.03 -2.30
N GLY A 82 5.67 16.07 -2.44
CA GLY A 82 5.41 14.65 -2.21
C GLY A 82 6.63 13.86 -1.75
N VAL A 83 6.42 12.73 -1.09
CA VAL A 83 7.45 11.82 -0.59
C VAL A 83 7.17 10.41 -1.13
N VAL A 84 8.12 9.86 -1.89
CA VAL A 84 8.03 8.51 -2.46
C VAL A 84 9.03 7.61 -1.75
N ALA A 85 8.54 6.52 -1.14
CA ALA A 85 9.40 5.49 -0.58
C ALA A 85 10.08 4.70 -1.71
N THR A 86 11.35 4.34 -1.51
CA THR A 86 12.09 3.51 -2.47
C THR A 86 11.46 2.12 -2.61
N ILE A 87 11.33 1.41 -1.48
CA ILE A 87 10.81 0.04 -1.40
C ILE A 87 10.30 -0.26 0.03
N GLY A 88 9.58 -1.38 0.18
CA GLY A 88 9.21 -1.98 1.47
C GLY A 88 10.38 -2.67 2.18
N GLY A 89 10.08 -3.59 3.10
CA GLY A 89 11.07 -4.29 3.93
C GLY A 89 10.40 -4.97 5.13
N HIS A 90 11.01 -4.92 6.32
CA HIS A 90 10.50 -5.69 7.47
C HIS A 90 10.82 -5.11 8.85
N ASP A 91 11.27 -3.85 8.95
CA ASP A 91 11.75 -3.30 10.23
C ASP A 91 11.37 -1.83 10.47
N GLN A 92 10.53 -1.23 9.63
CA GLN A 92 10.12 0.18 9.76
C GLN A 92 9.43 0.49 11.10
N LEU A 93 8.88 -0.52 11.79
CA LEU A 93 8.37 -0.37 13.16
C LEU A 93 9.41 0.21 14.13
N ARG A 94 10.72 -0.06 13.92
CA ARG A 94 11.85 0.49 14.69
C ARG A 94 12.09 1.98 14.42
N VAL A 95 11.61 2.49 13.28
CA VAL A 95 11.72 3.89 12.85
C VAL A 95 10.65 4.75 13.51
N LEU A 96 9.42 4.22 13.71
CA LEU A 96 8.27 5.00 14.19
C LEU A 96 8.52 5.71 15.54
N ARG A 97 9.33 5.15 16.44
CA ARG A 97 9.68 5.77 17.74
C ARG A 97 10.54 7.03 17.61
N HIS A 98 11.12 7.26 16.44
CA HIS A 98 11.95 8.42 16.12
C HIS A 98 11.19 9.47 15.30
N LEU A 99 9.97 9.15 14.87
CA LEU A 99 9.07 10.08 14.21
C LEU A 99 8.35 10.94 15.23
N ASP A 100 7.95 12.12 14.77
CA ASP A 100 7.26 13.15 15.52
C ASP A 100 5.99 13.47 14.74
N ALA A 101 4.85 13.07 15.31
CA ALA A 101 3.55 13.22 14.65
C ALA A 101 3.17 14.69 14.44
N ASP A 102 3.59 15.59 15.34
CA ASP A 102 3.27 17.01 15.23
C ASP A 102 4.01 17.66 14.06
N VAL A 103 5.25 17.22 13.80
CA VAL A 103 6.02 17.63 12.61
C VAL A 103 5.32 17.19 11.33
N LEU A 104 4.88 15.93 11.24
CA LEU A 104 4.21 15.44 10.02
C LEU A 104 2.82 16.07 9.84
N ARG A 105 2.08 16.28 10.94
CA ARG A 105 0.77 16.97 10.95
C ARG A 105 0.86 18.41 10.48
N SER A 106 1.86 19.15 10.99
CA SER A 106 2.02 20.58 10.70
C SER A 106 2.56 20.87 9.30
N ASN A 107 3.13 19.87 8.64
CA ASN A 107 3.64 19.97 7.27
C ASN A 107 3.04 18.83 6.42
N PRO A 108 1.73 18.86 6.11
CA PRO A 108 1.09 17.76 5.43
C PRO A 108 1.61 17.61 4.00
N THR A 109 2.30 16.51 3.73
CA THR A 109 2.90 16.17 2.43
C THR A 109 2.39 14.80 1.97
N ARG A 110 2.12 14.60 0.68
CA ARG A 110 1.66 13.29 0.17
C ARG A 110 2.77 12.26 0.33
N PHE A 111 2.53 11.20 1.11
CA PHE A 111 3.46 10.07 1.23
C PHE A 111 2.96 8.88 0.42
N PHE A 112 3.84 8.29 -0.39
CA PHE A 112 3.58 7.13 -1.25
C PHE A 112 4.49 5.96 -0.85
N GLY A 113 3.89 4.84 -0.48
CA GLY A 113 4.61 3.61 -0.15
C GLY A 113 3.68 2.49 0.32
N MET A 114 4.04 1.25 0.02
CA MET A 114 3.24 0.05 0.34
C MET A 114 4.05 -1.00 1.13
N SER A 115 3.45 -2.16 1.41
CA SER A 115 4.10 -3.24 2.17
C SER A 115 4.51 -2.76 3.57
N ASP A 116 5.77 -2.89 3.99
CA ASP A 116 6.29 -2.38 5.27
C ASP A 116 6.03 -0.88 5.50
N ASN A 117 5.89 -0.09 4.43
CA ASN A 117 5.51 1.33 4.51
C ASN A 117 4.09 1.56 5.06
N THR A 118 3.30 0.49 5.20
CA THR A 118 2.05 0.48 5.97
C THR A 118 2.30 0.96 7.41
N ASN A 119 3.48 0.72 8.01
CA ASN A 119 3.84 1.24 9.33
C ASN A 119 3.76 2.78 9.37
N LEU A 120 4.39 3.46 8.41
CA LEU A 120 4.35 4.91 8.28
C LEU A 120 2.96 5.42 7.85
N GLY A 121 2.28 4.70 6.96
CA GLY A 121 0.91 5.03 6.57
C GLY A 121 -0.07 5.04 7.76
N LEU A 122 0.01 4.04 8.63
CA LEU A 122 -0.80 3.97 9.87
C LEU A 122 -0.38 5.03 10.89
N PHE A 123 0.92 5.38 10.97
CA PHE A 123 1.39 6.48 11.80
C PHE A 123 0.84 7.83 11.34
N LEU A 124 0.83 8.09 10.03
CA LEU A 124 0.23 9.28 9.42
C LEU A 124 -1.29 9.32 9.61
N TRP A 125 -1.96 8.17 9.44
CA TRP A 125 -3.39 8.04 9.72
C TRP A 125 -3.72 8.45 11.16
N ARG A 126 -2.94 7.98 12.14
CA ARG A 126 -3.10 8.34 13.57
C ARG A 126 -2.81 9.83 13.83
N ALA A 127 -1.96 10.45 13.01
CA ALA A 127 -1.76 11.88 12.99
C ALA A 127 -2.84 12.62 12.17
N GLY A 128 -3.86 11.96 11.64
CA GLY A 128 -4.89 12.56 10.80
C GLY A 128 -4.38 13.07 9.45
N VAL A 129 -3.28 12.54 8.92
CA VAL A 129 -2.73 12.91 7.61
C VAL A 129 -3.03 11.79 6.62
N VAL A 130 -3.64 12.13 5.48
CA VAL A 130 -3.87 11.16 4.40
C VAL A 130 -2.55 10.80 3.72
N SER A 131 -2.32 9.51 3.52
CA SER A 131 -1.18 8.95 2.79
C SER A 131 -1.65 7.94 1.75
N TYR A 132 -0.77 7.47 0.88
CA TYR A 132 -1.11 6.60 -0.23
C TYR A 132 -0.36 5.27 -0.11
N ASN A 133 -1.11 4.19 0.07
CA ASN A 133 -0.58 2.82 0.06
C ASN A 133 -0.45 2.34 -1.38
N GLY A 134 0.72 2.60 -1.97
CA GLY A 134 1.07 2.32 -3.35
C GLY A 134 1.93 3.43 -3.95
N ALA A 135 2.15 3.38 -5.27
CA ALA A 135 3.06 4.26 -6.02
C ALA A 135 4.49 4.29 -5.47
N GLN A 136 4.94 3.16 -4.91
CA GLN A 136 6.31 2.93 -4.45
C GLN A 136 7.29 2.88 -5.63
N LEU A 137 8.49 3.42 -5.44
CA LEU A 137 9.41 3.68 -6.55
C LEU A 137 9.80 2.40 -7.31
N MET A 138 10.27 1.37 -6.60
CA MET A 138 10.93 0.24 -7.24
C MET A 138 9.95 -0.78 -7.82
N ASN A 139 9.03 -1.32 -7.03
CA ASN A 139 8.19 -2.44 -7.45
C ASN A 139 6.83 -2.03 -8.06
N GLU A 140 6.48 -0.74 -8.09
CA GLU A 140 5.24 -0.27 -8.72
C GLU A 140 5.51 0.76 -9.83
N LEU A 141 6.36 1.77 -9.57
CA LEU A 141 6.69 2.75 -10.61
C LEU A 141 7.76 2.24 -11.56
N ALA A 142 8.71 1.40 -11.13
CA ALA A 142 9.82 0.94 -11.97
C ALA A 142 9.63 -0.46 -12.57
N VAL A 143 8.42 -1.05 -12.58
CA VAL A 143 8.12 -2.38 -13.17
C VAL A 143 8.76 -2.61 -14.56
N PRO A 144 9.17 -3.83 -14.93
CA PRO A 144 9.84 -4.08 -16.20
C PRO A 144 8.89 -3.86 -17.40
N GLY A 145 9.45 -3.48 -18.55
CA GLY A 145 8.70 -3.10 -19.75
C GLY A 145 8.12 -1.68 -19.65
N GLU A 146 6.84 -1.54 -19.99
CA GLU A 146 6.11 -0.27 -19.89
C GLU A 146 5.32 -0.20 -18.57
N LEU A 147 5.12 1.01 -18.05
CA LEU A 147 4.25 1.20 -16.89
C LEU A 147 2.80 0.85 -17.29
N PRO A 148 2.13 -0.10 -16.62
CA PRO A 148 0.77 -0.48 -16.97
C PRO A 148 -0.17 0.71 -16.92
N ALA A 149 -1.04 0.85 -17.94
CA ALA A 149 -1.97 1.98 -18.06
C ALA A 149 -2.89 2.12 -16.82
N TYR A 150 -3.24 1.01 -16.17
CA TYR A 150 -3.97 1.01 -14.91
C TYR A 150 -3.20 1.73 -13.79
N THR A 151 -1.94 1.33 -13.57
CA THR A 151 -1.07 1.93 -12.55
C THR A 151 -0.79 3.40 -12.88
N GLU A 152 -0.48 3.71 -14.14
CA GLU A 152 -0.25 5.09 -14.59
C GLU A 152 -1.46 5.98 -14.32
N ARG A 153 -2.67 5.54 -14.69
CA ARG A 153 -3.93 6.26 -14.43
C ARG A 153 -4.12 6.58 -12.95
N TYR A 154 -4.01 5.59 -12.07
CA TYR A 154 -4.27 5.81 -10.65
C TYR A 154 -3.13 6.53 -9.92
N CYS A 155 -1.88 6.36 -10.35
CA CYS A 155 -0.77 7.21 -9.90
C CYS A 155 -1.00 8.66 -10.31
N ARG A 156 -1.44 8.92 -11.55
CA ARG A 156 -1.76 10.28 -12.01
C ARG A 156 -2.84 10.94 -11.16
N ARG A 157 -3.94 10.22 -10.86
CA ARG A 157 -4.96 10.73 -9.93
C ARG A 157 -4.40 10.99 -8.54
N ALA A 158 -3.65 10.05 -7.98
CA ALA A 158 -3.07 10.20 -6.64
C ALA A 158 -2.01 11.29 -6.53
N PHE A 159 -1.29 11.60 -7.62
CA PHE A 159 -0.35 12.70 -7.67
C PHE A 159 -1.06 14.04 -7.86
N PHE A 160 -1.94 14.17 -8.85
CA PHE A 160 -2.38 15.47 -9.36
C PHE A 160 -3.83 15.82 -9.03
N GLU A 161 -4.62 14.89 -8.48
CA GLU A 161 -6.04 15.10 -8.19
C GLU A 161 -6.32 15.03 -6.67
N ASP A 162 -7.43 15.64 -6.26
CA ASP A 162 -7.92 15.59 -4.88
C ASP A 162 -8.57 14.25 -4.53
N SER A 163 -8.92 13.47 -5.54
CA SER A 163 -9.71 12.25 -5.43
C SER A 163 -9.13 11.14 -6.33
N LEU A 164 -9.17 9.90 -5.85
CA LEU A 164 -8.83 8.73 -6.68
C LEU A 164 -10.00 8.35 -7.61
N GLY A 165 -11.21 8.83 -7.32
CA GLY A 165 -12.43 8.49 -8.04
C GLY A 165 -12.86 7.03 -7.82
N GLU A 166 -13.58 6.49 -8.79
CA GLU A 166 -13.97 5.09 -8.83
C GLU A 166 -12.75 4.19 -9.04
N LEU A 167 -12.65 3.14 -8.22
CA LEU A 167 -11.65 2.08 -8.33
C LEU A 167 -12.19 0.96 -9.23
N ALA A 168 -12.05 1.16 -10.54
CA ALA A 168 -12.34 0.15 -11.55
C ALA A 168 -11.32 -1.00 -11.48
N ALA A 169 -11.69 -2.16 -12.00
CA ALA A 169 -10.79 -3.30 -12.21
C ALA A 169 -9.85 -3.04 -13.40
N SER A 170 -8.65 -3.63 -13.37
CA SER A 170 -7.82 -3.76 -14.58
C SER A 170 -8.38 -4.84 -15.51
N ASP A 171 -8.05 -4.79 -16.81
CA ASP A 171 -8.45 -5.85 -17.75
C ASP A 171 -7.62 -7.12 -17.56
N GLU A 172 -6.35 -6.95 -17.23
CA GLU A 172 -5.38 -8.03 -17.04
C GLU A 172 -4.53 -7.77 -15.79
N TRP A 173 -3.94 -8.82 -15.25
CA TRP A 173 -3.08 -8.77 -14.08
C TRP A 173 -1.98 -9.84 -14.12
N THR A 174 -1.02 -9.73 -13.21
CA THR A 174 0.06 -10.71 -13.04
C THR A 174 0.56 -10.71 -11.60
N ASP A 175 0.95 -11.89 -11.12
CA ASP A 175 1.84 -12.11 -9.97
C ASP A 175 3.14 -12.80 -10.40
N GLU A 176 3.50 -12.74 -11.68
CA GLU A 176 4.75 -13.33 -12.15
C GLU A 176 5.94 -12.68 -11.45
N PRO A 177 6.76 -13.47 -10.74
CA PRO A 177 8.01 -12.94 -10.23
C PRO A 177 8.89 -12.62 -11.43
N SER A 178 9.26 -11.36 -11.58
CA SER A 178 10.31 -11.00 -12.52
C SER A 178 11.65 -11.00 -11.81
N THR A 179 12.78 -11.26 -12.46
CA THR A 179 14.09 -11.15 -11.79
C THR A 179 14.84 -9.89 -12.18
N TRP A 180 14.17 -8.94 -12.84
CA TRP A 180 14.75 -7.69 -13.33
C TRP A 180 15.52 -6.88 -12.28
N TRP A 181 15.20 -7.01 -10.99
CA TRP A 181 15.95 -6.38 -9.90
C TRP A 181 17.34 -7.00 -9.66
N THR A 182 17.56 -8.28 -9.98
CA THR A 182 18.88 -8.92 -9.98
C THR A 182 19.46 -9.10 -11.39
N ASN A 183 18.63 -9.05 -12.42
CA ASN A 183 19.02 -9.24 -13.82
C ASN A 183 18.59 -8.03 -14.69
N PRO A 184 19.45 -7.01 -14.87
CA PRO A 184 19.12 -5.84 -15.69
C PRO A 184 18.71 -6.15 -17.13
N ALA A 185 19.08 -7.31 -17.69
CA ALA A 185 18.69 -7.70 -19.05
C ALA A 185 17.18 -7.92 -19.22
N GLU A 186 16.44 -8.16 -18.13
CA GLU A 186 15.00 -8.36 -18.14
C GLU A 186 14.20 -7.04 -18.02
N MET A 187 14.86 -5.91 -17.77
CA MET A 187 14.19 -4.63 -17.52
C MET A 187 13.26 -4.19 -18.66
N GLY A 188 13.59 -4.51 -19.91
CA GLY A 188 12.77 -4.16 -21.08
C GLY A 188 11.64 -5.12 -21.39
N THR A 189 11.52 -6.24 -20.65
CA THR A 189 10.59 -7.33 -20.96
C THR A 189 9.47 -7.36 -19.92
N PRO A 190 8.21 -7.05 -20.29
CA PRO A 190 7.11 -7.17 -19.35
C PRO A 190 6.86 -8.64 -18.99
N PRO A 191 6.35 -8.94 -17.78
CA PRO A 191 5.90 -10.28 -17.41
C PRO A 191 4.70 -10.71 -18.27
N ALA A 192 4.35 -11.99 -18.19
CA ALA A 192 3.10 -12.49 -18.76
C ALA A 192 1.93 -12.05 -17.88
N TYR A 193 0.95 -11.42 -18.53
CA TYR A 193 -0.33 -11.05 -17.95
C TYR A 193 -1.38 -12.13 -18.23
N GLU A 194 -2.34 -12.25 -17.33
CA GLU A 194 -3.54 -13.07 -17.51
C GLU A 194 -4.81 -12.24 -17.29
N PRO A 195 -5.96 -12.65 -17.86
CA PRO A 195 -7.22 -11.93 -17.70
C PRO A 195 -7.58 -11.74 -16.22
N ASN A 196 -8.00 -10.52 -15.86
CA ASN A 196 -8.47 -10.21 -14.52
C ASN A 196 -9.92 -10.68 -14.35
N PRO A 197 -10.22 -11.58 -13.38
CA PRO A 197 -11.59 -12.02 -13.14
C PRO A 197 -12.46 -10.93 -12.49
N GLY A 198 -11.88 -9.79 -12.10
CA GLY A 198 -12.56 -8.70 -11.42
C GLY A 198 -12.74 -8.93 -9.92
N PRO A 199 -13.26 -7.91 -9.21
CA PRO A 199 -13.54 -8.02 -7.78
C PRO A 199 -14.67 -9.01 -7.50
N ARG A 200 -14.66 -9.59 -6.31
CA ARG A 200 -15.74 -10.46 -5.82
C ARG A 200 -16.37 -9.86 -4.58
N TRP A 201 -17.70 -9.87 -4.54
CA TRP A 201 -18.49 -9.29 -3.47
C TRP A 201 -19.09 -10.39 -2.59
N ALA A 202 -19.04 -10.20 -1.28
CA ALA A 202 -19.65 -11.11 -0.31
C ALA A 202 -20.22 -10.33 0.89
N GLY A 203 -21.44 -10.68 1.29
CA GLY A 203 -22.13 -10.05 2.43
C GLY A 203 -22.56 -8.60 2.16
N GLY A 204 -23.44 -8.10 3.03
CA GLY A 204 -23.91 -6.70 3.07
C GLY A 204 -24.72 -6.22 1.86
N ASP A 205 -25.85 -5.56 2.14
CA ASP A 205 -26.70 -4.94 1.09
C ASP A 205 -26.71 -3.41 1.17
N ALA A 206 -26.09 -2.83 2.21
CA ALA A 206 -26.09 -1.40 2.47
C ALA A 206 -24.81 -0.73 1.98
N THR A 207 -24.95 0.46 1.39
CA THR A 207 -23.83 1.33 1.06
C THR A 207 -23.12 1.79 2.34
N VAL A 208 -21.80 1.68 2.36
CA VAL A 208 -20.93 2.08 3.48
C VAL A 208 -20.06 3.26 3.05
N ALA A 209 -20.00 4.29 3.88
CA ALA A 209 -19.09 5.43 3.66
C ALA A 209 -18.23 5.64 4.92
N GLY A 210 -16.92 5.45 4.79
CA GLY A 210 -15.99 5.44 5.91
C GLY A 210 -14.61 6.00 5.55
N ARG A 211 -13.72 6.10 6.53
CA ARG A 211 -12.30 6.37 6.25
C ARG A 211 -11.55 5.07 6.00
N LEU A 212 -10.71 5.04 4.98
CA LEU A 212 -9.88 3.87 4.69
C LEU A 212 -8.81 3.70 5.78
N TRP A 213 -8.64 2.49 6.31
CA TRP A 213 -7.61 2.14 7.28
C TRP A 213 -7.10 0.72 7.03
N GLY A 214 -5.79 0.51 7.14
CA GLY A 214 -5.16 -0.79 6.98
C GLY A 214 -3.96 -0.74 6.04
N GLY A 215 -3.71 -1.82 5.31
CA GLY A 215 -2.56 -1.99 4.42
C GLY A 215 -2.10 -3.45 4.39
N ASN A 216 -0.79 -3.67 4.47
CA ASN A 216 -0.24 -5.02 4.48
C ASN A 216 -0.67 -5.82 5.72
N GLN A 217 -1.17 -7.03 5.51
CA GLN A 217 -1.70 -7.88 6.57
C GLN A 217 -0.65 -8.21 7.65
N ALA A 218 0.58 -8.55 7.28
CA ALA A 218 1.62 -8.89 8.25
C ALA A 218 1.98 -7.67 9.10
N VAL A 219 2.09 -6.49 8.48
CA VAL A 219 2.35 -5.22 9.17
C VAL A 219 1.21 -4.84 10.12
N VAL A 220 -0.04 -5.03 9.72
CA VAL A 220 -1.20 -4.86 10.59
C VAL A 220 -1.10 -5.80 11.79
N GLY A 221 -0.73 -7.07 11.57
CA GLY A 221 -0.43 -8.04 12.62
C GLY A 221 0.65 -7.55 13.59
N TRP A 222 1.74 -6.98 13.09
CA TRP A 222 2.81 -6.42 13.92
C TRP A 222 2.35 -5.22 14.75
N GLN A 223 1.50 -4.35 14.19
CA GLN A 223 0.93 -3.21 14.90
C GLN A 223 -0.01 -3.65 16.03
N LEU A 224 -0.80 -4.71 15.81
CA LEU A 224 -1.63 -5.33 16.85
C LEU A 224 -0.78 -5.93 17.98
N ALA A 225 0.32 -6.60 17.63
CA ALA A 225 1.24 -7.18 18.60
C ALA A 225 2.01 -6.12 19.40
N ALA A 226 2.44 -5.04 18.75
CA ALA A 226 3.22 -3.97 19.37
C ALA A 226 2.36 -2.99 20.18
N ASP A 227 1.10 -2.80 19.78
CA ASP A 227 0.08 -1.99 20.46
C ASP A 227 0.52 -0.58 20.85
N ARG A 228 1.26 0.08 19.96
CA ARG A 228 1.89 1.37 20.25
C ARG A 228 1.44 2.51 19.34
N TYR A 229 1.17 2.21 18.07
CA TYR A 229 0.84 3.21 17.05
C TYR A 229 -0.53 2.99 16.41
N LEU A 230 -1.34 2.11 17.00
CA LEU A 230 -2.74 1.98 16.63
C LEU A 230 -3.53 3.24 17.01
N PRO A 231 -4.58 3.57 16.24
CA PRO A 231 -5.52 4.60 16.65
C PRO A 231 -6.35 4.12 17.84
N PRO A 232 -6.96 5.06 18.60
CA PRO A 232 -7.96 4.66 19.59
C PRO A 232 -9.14 3.99 18.87
N ALA A 233 -9.75 3.00 19.53
CA ALA A 233 -10.72 2.10 18.89
C ALA A 233 -11.93 2.85 18.29
N ASP A 234 -12.43 3.88 18.97
CA ASP A 234 -13.54 4.73 18.50
C ASP A 234 -13.23 5.55 17.24
N ALA A 235 -11.95 5.77 16.93
CA ALA A 235 -11.57 6.40 15.66
C ALA A 235 -11.83 5.50 14.45
N LEU A 236 -12.04 4.19 14.65
CA LEU A 236 -12.36 3.23 13.59
C LEU A 236 -13.87 3.04 13.37
N ASP A 237 -14.73 3.71 14.13
CA ASP A 237 -16.17 3.55 14.01
C ASP A 237 -16.66 3.97 12.61
N GLY A 238 -17.22 3.00 11.87
CA GLY A 238 -17.66 3.16 10.49
C GLY A 238 -16.52 3.30 9.47
N ALA A 239 -15.27 3.10 9.87
CA ALA A 239 -14.14 3.06 8.93
C ALA A 239 -14.25 1.86 7.97
N VAL A 240 -13.47 1.87 6.89
CA VAL A 240 -13.36 0.74 5.96
C VAL A 240 -11.98 0.12 6.12
N LEU A 241 -11.95 -1.16 6.45
CA LEU A 241 -10.71 -1.94 6.58
C LEU A 241 -10.20 -2.27 5.17
N CYS A 242 -8.92 -2.04 4.88
CA CYS A 242 -8.27 -2.57 3.70
C CYS A 242 -7.09 -3.47 4.08
N LEU A 243 -7.02 -4.68 3.52
CA LEU A 243 -5.92 -5.63 3.73
C LEU A 243 -5.40 -6.19 2.41
N GLU A 244 -4.10 -6.42 2.34
CA GLU A 244 -3.44 -7.12 1.24
C GLU A 244 -2.34 -8.05 1.78
N THR A 245 -1.95 -9.07 1.01
CA THR A 245 -0.89 -10.03 1.39
C THR A 245 0.34 -9.88 0.49
N ALA A 246 1.50 -10.22 1.06
CA ALA A 246 2.81 -10.01 0.46
C ALA A 246 3.40 -11.24 -0.26
N GLU A 247 4.61 -11.07 -0.78
CA GLU A 247 5.45 -12.11 -1.42
C GLU A 247 5.77 -13.32 -0.52
N THR A 248 5.49 -13.20 0.78
CA THR A 248 5.67 -14.28 1.77
C THR A 248 4.60 -15.36 1.68
N LEU A 249 3.57 -15.17 0.85
CA LEU A 249 2.48 -16.13 0.61
C LEU A 249 1.92 -16.74 1.92
N PRO A 250 1.42 -15.91 2.86
CA PRO A 250 0.99 -16.40 4.16
C PRO A 250 -0.13 -17.44 4.03
N GLU A 251 -0.11 -18.45 4.89
CA GLU A 251 -1.22 -19.42 4.91
C GLU A 251 -2.55 -18.71 5.24
N PRO A 252 -3.69 -19.16 4.70
CA PRO A 252 -5.00 -18.59 5.01
C PRO A 252 -5.27 -18.44 6.52
N GLU A 253 -4.78 -19.40 7.31
CA GLU A 253 -4.89 -19.41 8.77
C GLU A 253 -4.12 -18.25 9.44
N GLU A 254 -3.01 -17.76 8.86
CA GLU A 254 -2.27 -16.59 9.36
C GLU A 254 -3.04 -15.29 9.13
N VAL A 255 -3.70 -15.18 7.96
CA VAL A 255 -4.59 -14.06 7.65
C VAL A 255 -5.81 -14.09 8.57
N ALA A 256 -6.41 -15.26 8.79
CA ALA A 256 -7.48 -15.45 9.75
C ALA A 256 -7.04 -15.05 11.17
N ALA A 257 -5.83 -15.45 11.61
CA ALA A 257 -5.32 -15.10 12.93
C ALA A 257 -5.23 -13.58 13.12
N THR A 258 -4.81 -12.85 12.08
CA THR A 258 -4.76 -11.38 12.15
C THR A 258 -6.14 -10.74 12.25
N LEU A 259 -7.10 -11.22 11.46
CA LEU A 259 -8.50 -10.78 11.54
C LEU A 259 -9.13 -11.13 12.89
N THR A 260 -8.85 -12.33 13.42
CA THR A 260 -9.25 -12.74 14.77
C THR A 260 -8.62 -11.83 15.83
N CYS A 261 -7.35 -11.46 15.72
CA CYS A 261 -6.74 -10.51 16.66
C CYS A 261 -7.41 -9.11 16.60
N LEU A 262 -7.82 -8.64 15.41
CA LEU A 262 -8.64 -7.42 15.29
C LEU A 262 -10.00 -7.61 15.98
N GLY A 263 -10.64 -8.76 15.79
CA GLY A 263 -11.94 -9.11 16.39
C GLY A 263 -11.90 -9.18 17.91
N GLU A 264 -10.95 -9.92 18.48
CA GLU A 264 -10.77 -10.08 19.92
C GLU A 264 -10.33 -8.79 20.62
N ARG A 265 -9.71 -7.85 19.89
CA ARG A 265 -9.44 -6.49 20.38
C ARG A 265 -10.65 -5.56 20.28
N GLY A 266 -11.79 -6.03 19.76
CA GLY A 266 -12.99 -5.22 19.54
C GLY A 266 -12.81 -4.13 18.48
N LEU A 267 -11.85 -4.32 17.55
CA LEU A 267 -11.58 -3.39 16.46
C LEU A 267 -12.33 -3.79 15.19
N LEU A 268 -12.35 -5.09 14.85
CA LEU A 268 -12.96 -5.58 13.60
C LEU A 268 -14.45 -5.23 13.49
N SER A 269 -15.18 -5.33 14.60
CA SER A 269 -16.62 -5.04 14.66
C SER A 269 -16.98 -3.55 14.51
N ARG A 270 -15.98 -2.66 14.44
CA ARG A 270 -16.18 -1.21 14.27
C ARG A 270 -16.16 -0.76 12.82
N PHE A 271 -15.54 -1.55 11.94
CA PHE A 271 -15.51 -1.24 10.52
C PHE A 271 -16.90 -1.43 9.90
N GLY A 272 -17.20 -0.66 8.85
CA GLY A 272 -18.43 -0.81 8.07
C GLY A 272 -18.28 -1.75 6.89
N ALA A 273 -17.07 -1.89 6.34
CA ALA A 273 -16.77 -2.72 5.17
C ALA A 273 -15.32 -3.22 5.20
N VAL A 274 -15.04 -4.26 4.41
CA VAL A 274 -13.69 -4.81 4.23
C VAL A 274 -13.33 -4.86 2.74
N LEU A 275 -12.16 -4.31 2.40
CA LEU A 275 -11.55 -4.37 1.08
C LEU A 275 -10.31 -5.27 1.15
N PHE A 276 -10.18 -6.22 0.25
CA PHE A 276 -9.06 -7.15 0.19
C PHE A 276 -8.39 -7.10 -1.18
N GLY A 277 -7.10 -6.78 -1.21
CA GLY A 277 -6.30 -6.79 -2.44
C GLY A 277 -6.17 -8.20 -3.00
N ARG A 278 -5.96 -8.31 -4.31
CA ARG A 278 -5.71 -9.61 -4.93
C ARG A 278 -4.43 -10.21 -4.33
N PRO A 279 -4.48 -11.42 -3.76
CA PRO A 279 -3.29 -12.02 -3.17
C PRO A 279 -2.35 -12.49 -4.28
N PRO A 280 -1.02 -12.22 -4.18
CA PRO A 280 -0.05 -12.96 -4.98
C PRO A 280 -0.12 -14.44 -4.61
N THR A 281 0.15 -15.31 -5.58
CA THR A 281 0.11 -16.77 -5.40
C THR A 281 1.44 -17.45 -5.71
N ARG A 282 2.44 -16.62 -6.02
CA ARG A 282 3.84 -16.98 -6.25
C ARG A 282 4.69 -15.75 -5.96
N SER A 283 5.98 -15.96 -5.79
CA SER A 283 6.97 -14.91 -5.59
C SER A 283 8.35 -15.36 -6.06
N PHE A 284 9.37 -14.54 -5.85
CA PHE A 284 10.76 -14.92 -6.12
C PHE A 284 11.30 -16.00 -5.18
N LEU A 285 10.55 -16.33 -4.13
CA LEU A 285 10.88 -17.39 -3.17
C LEU A 285 10.20 -18.72 -3.53
N GLU A 286 8.97 -18.65 -4.05
CA GLU A 286 8.12 -19.81 -4.26
C GLU A 286 7.32 -19.69 -5.56
N GLU A 287 7.36 -20.72 -6.39
CA GLU A 287 6.55 -20.81 -7.61
C GLU A 287 5.72 -22.11 -7.62
N PRO A 288 4.56 -22.13 -6.92
CA PRO A 288 3.68 -23.29 -6.91
C PRO A 288 3.06 -23.55 -8.30
N PRO A 289 2.71 -24.82 -8.61
CA PRO A 289 1.95 -25.16 -9.81
C PRO A 289 0.65 -24.35 -9.93
N ARG A 290 0.26 -24.00 -11.16
CA ARG A 290 -0.92 -23.13 -11.41
C ARG A 290 -2.21 -23.59 -10.72
N GLU A 291 -2.47 -24.89 -10.69
CA GLU A 291 -3.65 -25.46 -10.02
C GLU A 291 -3.64 -25.20 -8.51
N GLU A 292 -2.47 -25.32 -7.86
CA GLU A 292 -2.30 -25.04 -6.44
C GLU A 292 -2.47 -23.55 -6.13
N ARG A 293 -1.99 -22.68 -7.03
CA ARG A 293 -2.16 -21.22 -6.92
C ARG A 293 -3.63 -20.79 -6.89
N GLU A 294 -4.44 -21.36 -7.79
CA GLU A 294 -5.88 -21.09 -7.85
C GLU A 294 -6.57 -21.58 -6.58
N VAL A 295 -6.26 -22.81 -6.13
CA VAL A 295 -6.79 -23.37 -4.88
C VAL A 295 -6.41 -22.51 -3.67
N TYR A 296 -5.16 -22.06 -3.59
CA TYR A 296 -4.70 -21.18 -2.51
C TYR A 296 -5.49 -19.87 -2.48
N ARG A 297 -5.68 -19.21 -3.63
CA ARG A 297 -6.46 -17.96 -3.72
C ARG A 297 -7.90 -18.15 -3.28
N GLU A 298 -8.56 -19.21 -3.73
CA GLU A 298 -9.94 -19.52 -3.34
C GLU A 298 -10.05 -19.80 -1.83
N ARG A 299 -9.11 -20.59 -1.27
CA ARG A 299 -9.07 -20.84 0.18
C ARG A 299 -8.88 -19.54 0.96
N LEU A 300 -7.94 -18.71 0.56
CA LEU A 300 -7.67 -17.44 1.24
C LEU A 300 -8.89 -16.50 1.21
N HIS A 301 -9.51 -16.33 0.05
CA HIS A 301 -10.74 -15.56 -0.10
C HIS A 301 -11.89 -16.09 0.79
N ALA A 302 -12.12 -17.40 0.78
CA ALA A 302 -13.14 -18.03 1.63
C ALA A 302 -12.84 -17.80 3.13
N THR A 303 -11.59 -17.95 3.54
CA THR A 303 -11.14 -17.72 4.92
C THR A 303 -11.33 -16.28 5.37
N VAL A 304 -11.05 -15.29 4.51
CA VAL A 304 -11.31 -13.87 4.80
C VAL A 304 -12.80 -13.64 5.04
N VAL A 305 -13.67 -14.10 4.12
CA VAL A 305 -15.12 -13.93 4.25
C VAL A 305 -15.66 -14.61 5.50
N GLU A 306 -15.25 -15.86 5.75
CA GLU A 306 -15.68 -16.61 6.93
C GLU A 306 -15.25 -15.92 8.22
N THR A 307 -14.00 -15.47 8.30
CA THR A 307 -13.47 -14.85 9.52
C THR A 307 -14.09 -13.49 9.77
N VAL A 308 -14.25 -12.65 8.74
CA VAL A 308 -14.95 -11.37 8.84
C VAL A 308 -16.40 -11.59 9.27
N GLY A 309 -17.11 -12.55 8.67
CA GLY A 309 -18.50 -12.85 8.99
C GLY A 309 -18.76 -13.25 10.45
N ARG A 310 -17.75 -13.77 11.17
CA ARG A 310 -17.86 -14.08 12.61
C ARG A 310 -17.94 -12.83 13.49
N TYR A 311 -17.35 -11.71 13.07
CA TYR A 311 -17.27 -10.47 13.85
C TYR A 311 -18.10 -9.32 13.26
N LEU A 312 -18.37 -9.38 11.95
CA LEU A 312 -18.98 -8.32 11.17
C LEU A 312 -19.90 -8.91 10.07
N PRO A 313 -20.97 -9.64 10.44
CA PRO A 313 -21.78 -10.43 9.50
C PRO A 313 -22.55 -9.62 8.44
N GLU A 314 -22.85 -8.35 8.73
CA GLU A 314 -23.66 -7.48 7.85
C GLU A 314 -22.80 -6.62 6.91
N ALA A 315 -21.48 -6.66 7.02
CA ALA A 315 -20.62 -5.80 6.22
C ALA A 315 -20.36 -6.37 4.83
N PRO A 316 -20.31 -5.52 3.79
CA PRO A 316 -19.79 -5.92 2.50
C PRO A 316 -18.28 -6.19 2.59
N VAL A 317 -17.87 -7.29 1.95
CA VAL A 317 -16.49 -7.71 1.76
C VAL A 317 -16.20 -7.73 0.27
N VAL A 318 -15.21 -6.96 -0.16
CA VAL A 318 -14.78 -6.87 -1.57
C VAL A 318 -13.40 -7.48 -1.70
N LEU A 319 -13.27 -8.53 -2.50
CA LEU A 319 -12.04 -9.29 -2.67
C LEU A 319 -11.45 -9.08 -4.07
N GLY A 320 -10.15 -9.29 -4.22
CA GLY A 320 -9.51 -9.32 -5.55
C GLY A 320 -9.31 -7.94 -6.17
N LEU A 321 -9.24 -6.88 -5.37
CA LEU A 321 -9.00 -5.52 -5.84
C LEU A 321 -7.54 -5.34 -6.33
N ASP A 322 -7.36 -4.49 -7.34
CA ASP A 322 -6.07 -4.18 -7.98
C ASP A 322 -5.20 -3.22 -7.15
N TRP A 323 -4.72 -3.69 -6.00
CA TRP A 323 -3.72 -3.04 -5.15
C TRP A 323 -2.96 -4.09 -4.31
N GLY A 324 -1.81 -3.74 -3.74
CA GLY A 324 -0.97 -4.66 -2.97
C GLY A 324 0.18 -5.25 -3.79
N HIS A 325 0.49 -6.54 -3.61
CA HIS A 325 1.69 -7.19 -4.19
C HIS A 325 1.43 -7.93 -5.53
N THR A 326 0.38 -7.57 -6.27
CA THR A 326 0.19 -8.00 -7.67
C THR A 326 0.37 -6.81 -8.61
N THR A 327 0.39 -6.99 -9.93
CA THR A 327 0.48 -5.89 -10.90
C THR A 327 -0.66 -6.02 -11.91
N PRO A 328 -1.34 -4.93 -12.32
CA PRO A 328 -1.12 -3.54 -11.93
C PRO A 328 -1.75 -3.18 -10.56
N THR A 329 -1.48 -1.97 -10.07
CA THR A 329 -1.92 -1.50 -8.75
C THR A 329 -2.43 -0.06 -8.76
N ALA A 330 -3.33 0.26 -7.83
CA ALA A 330 -3.74 1.62 -7.51
C ALA A 330 -3.22 2.04 -6.11
N PRO A 331 -2.64 3.24 -5.95
CA PRO A 331 -2.25 3.79 -4.65
C PRO A 331 -3.46 4.21 -3.81
N LEU A 332 -3.88 3.36 -2.87
CA LEU A 332 -5.08 3.61 -2.06
C LEU A 332 -4.84 4.71 -0.99
N PRO A 333 -5.70 5.74 -0.89
CA PRO A 333 -5.51 6.85 0.04
C PRO A 333 -5.96 6.50 1.48
N LEU A 334 -5.03 6.02 2.31
CA LEU A 334 -5.27 5.76 3.73
C LEU A 334 -5.70 7.04 4.45
N GLY A 335 -6.82 6.97 5.17
CA GLY A 335 -7.42 8.09 5.90
C GLY A 335 -8.40 8.93 5.09
N ALA A 336 -8.39 8.84 3.76
CA ALA A 336 -9.40 9.46 2.92
C ALA A 336 -10.76 8.75 3.07
N ARG A 337 -11.83 9.42 2.63
CA ARG A 337 -13.16 8.80 2.57
C ARG A 337 -13.21 7.80 1.41
N VAL A 338 -13.94 6.72 1.63
CA VAL A 338 -14.27 5.70 0.62
C VAL A 338 -15.73 5.32 0.79
N GLU A 339 -16.40 5.13 -0.34
CA GLU A 339 -17.77 4.63 -0.47
C GLU A 339 -17.71 3.24 -1.08
N VAL A 340 -18.39 2.29 -0.45
CA VAL A 340 -18.48 0.88 -0.86
C VAL A 340 -19.95 0.56 -1.04
N ASP A 341 -20.36 0.28 -2.27
CA ASP A 341 -21.76 0.05 -2.63
C ASP A 341 -21.92 -1.36 -3.23
N PRO A 342 -22.48 -2.32 -2.47
CA PRO A 342 -22.67 -3.69 -2.95
C PRO A 342 -23.79 -3.83 -3.99
N ALA A 343 -24.74 -2.89 -4.06
CA ALA A 343 -25.84 -2.94 -5.02
C ALA A 343 -25.39 -2.58 -6.44
N THR A 344 -24.40 -1.68 -6.54
CA THR A 344 -23.79 -1.26 -7.81
C THR A 344 -22.39 -1.83 -8.01
N GLU A 345 -21.93 -2.68 -7.10
CA GLU A 345 -20.58 -3.28 -7.09
C GLU A 345 -19.46 -2.23 -7.29
N THR A 346 -19.58 -1.09 -6.59
CA THR A 346 -18.70 0.07 -6.77
C THR A 346 -17.89 0.37 -5.50
N VAL A 347 -16.57 0.60 -5.68
CA VAL A 347 -15.69 1.19 -4.66
C VAL A 347 -15.23 2.55 -5.18
N ARG A 348 -15.51 3.62 -4.43
CA ARG A 348 -15.23 4.99 -4.87
C ARG A 348 -14.57 5.80 -3.77
N PHE A 349 -13.54 6.53 -4.12
CA PHE A 349 -12.98 7.60 -3.30
C PHE A 349 -13.56 8.91 -3.85
N PRO A 350 -14.48 9.59 -3.14
CA PRO A 350 -15.17 10.78 -3.65
C PRO A 350 -14.29 12.02 -3.76
#